data_AF-B1V9G2-F1
#
_entry.id   AF-B1V9G2-F1
#
_cell.length_a   1.000
_cell.length_b   1.000
_cell.length_c   1.000
_cell.angle_alpha   90.00
_cell.angle_beta   90.00
_cell.angle_gamma   90.00
#
_symmetry.space_group_name_H-M   'P 1'
#
loop_
_entity.id
_entity.type
_entity.pdbx_description
1 polymer ?
#
loop_
_entity_poly.entity_id
_entity_poly.type
_entity_poly.pdbx_seq_one_letter_code
_entity_poly.pdbx_strand_id
1 'polypeptide(L)'
;MNYQKTFYRKGIKTAIKFVAEYSPDGKLTKQTQYYSDGKTIYVIQEYNPTTGAKVKRTAYHHDDGRKKKFVVEYYPDGKLNKAIWFHKDGKTIHCIIEYNPKTAEIIKTINYHFDGKIGEEIINDKKHIINYYQDDFKTLIYTNEYNLKTGKLIKNTQCNPDGTVFNEIYYNPNGSIKTTKKY
;
A
#
# COMPACT_ATOMS: atom_id res chain seq x y z
N MET A 1 32.31 -14.25 0.50
CA MET A 1 32.42 -13.12 -0.45
C MET A 1 31.09 -13.04 -1.18
N ASN A 2 30.37 -11.92 -1.13
CA ASN A 2 29.14 -11.77 -1.91
C ASN A 2 29.55 -11.60 -3.38
N TYR A 3 28.85 -12.26 -4.31
CA TYR A 3 29.16 -12.17 -5.73
C TYR A 3 28.02 -11.50 -6.50
N GLN A 4 28.37 -10.81 -7.57
CA GLN A 4 27.44 -10.05 -8.40
C GLN A 4 27.49 -10.56 -9.84
N LYS A 5 26.33 -10.69 -10.49
CA LYS A 5 26.22 -11.06 -11.91
C LYS A 5 25.36 -10.05 -12.65
N THR A 6 25.82 -9.65 -13.84
CA THR A 6 25.05 -8.78 -14.74
C THR A 6 24.52 -9.61 -15.90
N PHE A 7 23.23 -9.48 -16.20
CA PHE A 7 22.56 -10.18 -17.29
C PHE A 7 21.88 -9.19 -18.22
N TYR A 8 21.77 -9.58 -19.49
CA TYR A 8 21.01 -8.85 -20.49
C TYR A 8 19.96 -9.77 -21.09
N ARG A 9 18.67 -9.44 -20.92
CA ARG A 9 17.60 -10.16 -21.63
C ARG A 9 17.41 -9.51 -22.99
N LYS A 10 17.67 -10.26 -24.07
CA LYS A 10 17.48 -9.83 -25.46
C LYS A 10 16.03 -10.14 -25.86
N GLY A 11 15.17 -9.11 -25.95
CA GLY A 11 13.76 -9.25 -26.35
C GLY A 11 13.20 -7.92 -26.87
N ILE A 12 12.92 -7.91 -28.18
CA ILE A 12 12.37 -6.86 -29.08
C ILE A 12 12.77 -5.40 -28.76
N LYS A 13 13.64 -4.86 -29.64
CA LYS A 13 14.23 -3.52 -29.73
C LYS A 13 15.24 -3.07 -28.66
N THR A 14 15.20 -3.53 -27.40
CA THR A 14 16.19 -3.08 -26.38
C THR A 14 16.57 -4.18 -25.39
N ALA A 15 17.86 -4.29 -25.06
CA ALA A 15 18.36 -5.20 -24.03
C ALA A 15 17.98 -4.67 -22.63
N ILE A 16 17.29 -5.49 -21.82
CA ILE A 16 17.00 -5.13 -20.43
C ILE A 16 18.16 -5.61 -19.56
N LYS A 17 18.79 -4.68 -18.83
CA LYS A 17 19.88 -4.96 -17.90
C LYS A 17 19.34 -5.42 -16.55
N PHE A 18 19.97 -6.45 -15.99
CA PHE A 18 19.75 -6.96 -14.64
C PHE A 18 21.07 -7.05 -13.90
N VAL A 19 21.08 -6.71 -12.62
CA VAL A 19 22.21 -6.93 -11.72
C VAL A 19 21.69 -7.75 -10.55
N ALA A 20 22.26 -8.93 -10.32
CA ALA A 20 21.90 -9.82 -9.21
C ALA A 20 23.06 -9.92 -8.23
N GLU A 21 22.76 -9.81 -6.94
CA GLU A 21 23.69 -10.02 -5.83
C GLU A 21 23.32 -11.31 -5.10
N TYR A 22 24.33 -12.04 -4.68
CA TYR A 22 24.19 -13.33 -4.03
C TYR A 22 24.96 -13.38 -2.71
N SER A 23 24.42 -14.10 -1.75
CA SER A 23 25.09 -14.45 -0.49
C SER A 23 26.28 -15.40 -0.73
N PRO A 24 27.17 -15.58 0.27
CA PRO A 24 28.34 -16.44 0.12
C PRO A 24 28.03 -17.91 -0.19
N ASP A 25 26.86 -18.40 0.23
CA ASP A 25 26.34 -19.75 -0.04
C ASP A 25 25.61 -19.86 -1.39
N GLY A 26 25.62 -18.79 -2.20
CA GLY A 26 25.13 -18.83 -3.57
C GLY A 26 23.68 -18.45 -3.79
N LYS A 27 22.99 -17.95 -2.76
CA LYS A 27 21.56 -17.65 -2.84
C LYS A 27 21.33 -16.20 -3.22
N LEU A 28 20.31 -15.95 -4.05
CA LEU A 28 19.95 -14.62 -4.49
C LEU A 28 19.51 -13.78 -3.29
N THR A 29 20.12 -12.62 -3.08
CA THR A 29 19.77 -11.69 -1.99
C THR A 29 19.17 -10.40 -2.54
N LYS A 30 19.59 -9.98 -3.73
CA LYS A 30 19.07 -8.76 -4.38
C LYS A 30 19.09 -8.88 -5.89
N GLN A 31 18.11 -8.27 -6.54
CA GLN A 31 18.07 -8.08 -7.98
C GLN A 31 17.65 -6.65 -8.32
N THR A 32 18.45 -5.98 -9.12
CA THR A 32 18.16 -4.65 -9.68
C THR A 32 17.88 -4.81 -11.18
N GLN A 33 16.74 -4.31 -11.63
CA GLN A 33 16.36 -4.28 -13.05
C GLN A 33 16.32 -2.83 -13.50
N TYR A 34 16.78 -2.59 -14.73
CA TYR A 34 16.84 -1.26 -15.33
C TYR A 34 15.80 -1.14 -16.44
N TYR A 35 15.42 0.10 -16.74
CA TYR A 35 14.67 0.41 -17.95
C TYR A 35 15.52 0.16 -19.21
N SER A 36 14.92 0.33 -20.38
CA SER A 36 15.54 0.05 -21.68
C SER A 36 16.78 0.89 -21.98
N ASP A 37 16.99 2.01 -21.27
CA ASP A 37 18.21 2.81 -21.35
C ASP A 37 19.43 2.18 -20.65
N GLY A 38 19.22 1.09 -19.89
CA GLY A 38 20.25 0.38 -19.14
C GLY A 38 20.88 1.16 -17.98
N LYS A 39 20.39 2.37 -17.68
CA LYS A 39 20.93 3.30 -16.67
C LYS A 39 19.92 3.59 -15.57
N THR A 40 18.67 3.80 -15.93
CA THR A 40 17.60 4.18 -15.02
C THR A 40 17.06 2.92 -14.35
N ILE A 41 17.07 2.91 -13.01
CA ILE A 41 16.56 1.76 -12.25
C ILE A 41 15.05 1.70 -12.43
N TYR A 42 14.53 0.52 -12.79
CA TYR A 42 13.11 0.24 -12.83
C TYR A 42 12.62 -0.30 -11.49
N VAL A 43 13.29 -1.34 -10.99
CA VAL A 43 12.89 -2.02 -9.77
C VAL A 43 14.08 -2.67 -9.07
N ILE A 44 14.07 -2.63 -7.76
CA ILE A 44 14.94 -3.42 -6.89
C ILE A 44 14.08 -4.42 -6.13
N GLN A 45 14.53 -5.67 -6.07
CA GLN A 45 13.89 -6.75 -5.34
C GLN A 45 14.91 -7.35 -4.37
N GLU A 46 14.50 -7.58 -3.13
CA GLU A 46 15.31 -8.18 -2.08
C GLU A 46 14.68 -9.51 -1.65
N TYR A 47 15.54 -10.46 -1.30
CA TYR A 47 15.18 -11.86 -1.07
C TYR A 47 15.73 -12.35 0.26
N ASN A 48 14.94 -13.15 0.95
CA ASN A 48 15.38 -13.87 2.13
C ASN A 48 16.38 -14.98 1.72
N PRO A 49 17.63 -14.97 2.20
CA PRO A 49 18.61 -15.98 1.81
C PRO A 49 18.31 -17.36 2.38
N THR A 50 17.46 -17.50 3.39
CA THR A 50 17.09 -18.82 3.92
C THR A 50 15.99 -19.46 3.09
N THR A 51 14.93 -18.71 2.78
CA THR A 51 13.74 -19.24 2.08
C THR A 51 13.77 -19.03 0.56
N GLY A 52 14.61 -18.11 0.07
CA GLY A 52 14.59 -17.63 -1.32
C GLY A 52 13.37 -16.75 -1.65
N ALA A 53 12.49 -16.49 -0.68
CA ALA A 53 11.29 -15.71 -0.90
C ALA A 53 11.62 -14.21 -1.02
N LYS A 54 10.85 -13.50 -1.84
CA LYS A 54 10.96 -12.03 -1.93
C LYS A 54 10.47 -11.41 -0.63
N VAL A 55 11.25 -10.51 -0.06
CA VAL A 55 10.93 -9.78 1.19
C VAL A 55 10.65 -8.30 0.94
N LYS A 56 11.18 -7.75 -0.16
CA LYS A 56 10.94 -6.35 -0.52
C LYS A 56 10.99 -6.13 -2.02
N ARG A 57 10.20 -5.17 -2.50
CA ARG A 57 10.23 -4.66 -3.87
C ARG A 57 10.10 -3.15 -3.85
N THR A 58 11.06 -2.45 -4.42
CA THR A 58 11.00 -0.99 -4.60
C THR A 58 10.99 -0.68 -6.10
N ALA A 59 9.96 0.01 -6.58
CA ALA A 59 9.87 0.46 -7.97
C ALA A 59 10.09 1.96 -8.07
N TYR A 60 10.63 2.39 -9.21
CA TYR A 60 11.03 3.78 -9.45
C TYR A 60 10.38 4.34 -10.71
N HIS A 61 10.18 5.65 -10.73
CA HIS A 61 9.71 6.36 -11.93
C HIS A 61 10.79 6.39 -13.02
N HIS A 62 10.35 6.39 -14.28
CA HIS A 62 11.25 6.39 -15.46
C HIS A 62 11.95 7.73 -15.68
N ASP A 63 11.40 8.84 -15.19
CA ASP A 63 11.92 10.18 -15.42
C ASP A 63 13.33 10.39 -14.84
N ASP A 64 13.62 9.81 -13.68
CA ASP A 64 14.96 9.92 -13.06
C ASP A 64 15.52 8.61 -12.46
N GLY A 65 14.72 7.56 -12.33
CA GLY A 65 15.14 6.29 -11.72
C GLY A 65 15.53 6.39 -10.25
N ARG A 66 15.23 7.51 -9.59
CA ARG A 66 15.58 7.82 -8.20
C ARG A 66 14.34 7.99 -7.34
N LYS A 67 13.27 8.56 -7.91
CA LYS A 67 11.99 8.73 -7.23
C LYS A 67 11.27 7.41 -7.11
N LYS A 68 11.00 7.00 -5.88
CA LYS A 68 10.22 5.80 -5.60
C LYS A 68 8.80 6.01 -6.09
N LYS A 69 8.27 5.02 -6.80
CA LYS A 69 6.86 4.93 -7.16
C LYS A 69 6.09 4.19 -6.08
N PHE A 70 6.64 3.06 -5.65
CA PHE A 70 6.09 2.27 -4.55
C PHE A 70 7.15 1.38 -3.91
N VAL A 71 6.87 0.96 -2.67
CA VAL A 71 7.57 -0.10 -1.96
C VAL A 71 6.53 -1.15 -1.57
N VAL A 72 6.84 -2.43 -1.79
CA VAL A 72 6.04 -3.55 -1.28
C VAL A 72 6.93 -4.39 -0.36
N GLU A 73 6.43 -4.69 0.82
CA GLU A 73 7.05 -5.54 1.83
C GLU A 73 6.28 -6.84 1.93
N TYR A 74 7.02 -7.92 2.16
CA TYR A 74 6.51 -9.27 2.26
C TYR A 74 7.01 -9.88 3.57
N TYR A 75 6.26 -10.83 4.11
CA TYR A 75 6.73 -11.68 5.19
C TYR A 75 7.90 -12.55 4.71
N PRO A 76 8.71 -13.13 5.64
CA PRO A 76 9.85 -13.98 5.29
C PRO A 76 9.51 -15.21 4.41
N ASP A 77 8.24 -15.63 4.40
CA ASP A 77 7.70 -16.71 3.57
C ASP A 77 7.15 -16.22 2.20
N GLY A 78 7.28 -14.94 1.89
CA GLY A 78 6.89 -14.33 0.62
C GLY A 78 5.44 -13.86 0.54
N LYS A 79 4.64 -13.97 1.62
CA LYS A 79 3.28 -13.44 1.65
C LYS A 79 3.28 -11.91 1.68
N LEU A 80 2.32 -11.29 0.98
CA LEU A 80 2.14 -9.84 1.01
C LEU A 80 1.86 -9.35 2.43
N ASN A 81 2.57 -8.30 2.83
CA ASN A 81 2.38 -7.64 4.12
C ASN A 81 1.82 -6.22 3.91
N LYS A 82 2.60 -5.38 3.23
CA LYS A 82 2.33 -3.95 3.12
C LYS A 82 2.80 -3.39 1.78
N ALA A 83 2.08 -2.40 1.27
CA ALA A 83 2.53 -1.57 0.15
C ALA A 83 2.47 -0.09 0.54
N ILE A 84 3.47 0.67 0.14
CA ILE A 84 3.55 2.13 0.31
C ILE A 84 3.67 2.73 -1.08
N TRP A 85 2.74 3.59 -1.44
CA TRP A 85 2.75 4.33 -2.71
C TRP A 85 3.18 5.76 -2.44
N PHE A 86 3.95 6.32 -3.35
CA PHE A 86 4.44 7.69 -3.25
C PHE A 86 3.81 8.57 -4.32
N HIS A 87 3.71 9.86 -4.04
CA HIS A 87 3.43 10.86 -5.05
C HIS A 87 4.58 10.97 -6.06
N LYS A 88 4.36 11.74 -7.14
CA LYS A 88 5.33 11.94 -8.23
C LYS A 88 6.66 12.55 -7.77
N ASP A 89 6.71 13.16 -6.58
CA ASP A 89 7.96 13.65 -5.98
C ASP A 89 8.87 12.53 -5.45
N GLY A 90 8.34 11.31 -5.31
CA GLY A 90 9.02 10.11 -4.82
C GLY A 90 9.38 10.14 -3.33
N LYS A 91 8.86 11.10 -2.57
CA LYS A 91 9.15 11.34 -1.15
C LYS A 91 7.88 11.33 -0.31
N THR A 92 6.85 12.01 -0.77
CA THR A 92 5.58 12.15 -0.07
C THR A 92 4.78 10.87 -0.25
N ILE A 93 4.36 10.26 0.85
CA ILE A 93 3.51 9.07 0.82
C ILE A 93 2.14 9.49 0.31
N HIS A 94 1.63 8.76 -0.68
CA HIS A 94 0.26 8.89 -1.17
C HIS A 94 -0.67 7.96 -0.40
N CYS A 95 -0.28 6.69 -0.25
CA CYS A 95 -1.05 5.75 0.56
C CYS A 95 -0.22 4.60 1.10
N ILE A 96 -0.72 3.99 2.17
CA ILE A 96 -0.23 2.73 2.75
C ILE A 96 -1.38 1.72 2.69
N ILE A 97 -1.09 0.54 2.17
CA ILE A 97 -2.05 -0.56 2.05
C ILE A 97 -1.51 -1.76 2.83
N GLU A 98 -2.32 -2.33 3.71
CA GLU A 98 -2.00 -3.54 4.47
C GLU A 98 -2.84 -4.71 3.97
N TYR A 99 -2.23 -5.90 3.95
CA TYR A 99 -2.82 -7.11 3.39
C TYR A 99 -2.98 -8.20 4.44
N ASN A 100 -4.05 -8.99 4.30
CA ASN A 100 -4.19 -10.22 5.06
C ASN A 100 -3.13 -11.24 4.57
N PRO A 101 -2.25 -11.77 5.44
CA PRO A 101 -1.20 -12.70 5.00
C PRO A 101 -1.74 -14.00 4.42
N LYS A 102 -2.95 -14.44 4.82
CA LYS A 102 -3.53 -15.72 4.37
C LYS A 102 -4.29 -15.59 3.06
N THR A 103 -5.04 -14.51 2.87
CA THR A 103 -5.93 -14.33 1.70
C THR A 103 -5.37 -13.37 0.65
N ALA A 104 -4.32 -12.60 0.97
CA ALA A 104 -3.78 -11.50 0.17
C ALA A 104 -4.79 -10.37 -0.11
N GLU A 105 -5.88 -10.31 0.63
CA GLU A 105 -6.90 -9.26 0.52
C GLU A 105 -6.48 -8.02 1.29
N ILE A 106 -6.91 -6.84 0.82
CA ILE A 106 -6.65 -5.56 1.50
C ILE A 106 -7.46 -5.51 2.80
N ILE A 107 -6.78 -5.32 3.92
CA ILE A 107 -7.41 -5.17 5.24
C ILE A 107 -7.48 -3.70 5.66
N LYS A 108 -6.58 -2.87 5.15
CA LYS A 108 -6.48 -1.46 5.52
C LYS A 108 -5.85 -0.65 4.39
N THR A 109 -6.41 0.51 4.10
CA THR A 109 -5.76 1.54 3.28
C THR A 109 -5.76 2.85 4.04
N ILE A 110 -4.61 3.49 4.15
CA ILE A 110 -4.46 4.84 4.71
C ILE A 110 -4.02 5.72 3.55
N ASN A 111 -4.86 6.66 3.14
CA ASN A 111 -4.51 7.65 2.12
C ASN A 111 -4.01 8.91 2.82
N TYR A 112 -3.03 9.58 2.20
CA TYR A 112 -2.38 10.76 2.72
C TYR A 112 -2.57 11.93 1.75
N HIS A 113 -2.70 13.12 2.30
CA HIS A 113 -2.62 14.38 1.58
C HIS A 113 -1.16 14.69 1.20
N PHE A 114 -0.98 15.67 0.32
CA PHE A 114 0.34 16.07 -0.15
C PHE A 114 1.22 16.73 0.94
N ASP A 115 0.62 17.22 2.03
CA ASP A 115 1.33 17.72 3.21
C ASP A 115 1.78 16.59 4.17
N GLY A 116 1.51 15.33 3.82
CA GLY A 116 1.86 14.15 4.60
C GLY A 116 0.89 13.84 5.75
N LYS A 117 -0.19 14.61 5.90
CA LYS A 117 -1.29 14.30 6.81
C LYS A 117 -2.15 13.18 6.23
N ILE A 118 -2.82 12.39 7.08
CA ILE A 118 -3.75 11.37 6.61
C ILE A 118 -4.99 12.08 6.01
N GLY A 119 -5.55 11.59 4.90
CA GLY A 119 -6.82 12.07 4.39
C GLY A 119 -7.98 11.18 4.81
N GLU A 120 -7.78 9.87 4.72
CA GLU A 120 -8.81 8.88 5.03
C GLU A 120 -8.18 7.53 5.41
N GLU A 121 -8.87 6.79 6.27
CA GLU A 121 -8.54 5.41 6.61
C GLU A 121 -9.70 4.49 6.21
N ILE A 122 -9.46 3.59 5.27
CA ILE A 122 -10.40 2.56 4.84
C ILE A 122 -10.06 1.27 5.57
N ILE A 123 -10.92 0.83 6.47
CA ILE A 123 -10.77 -0.41 7.23
C ILE A 123 -11.67 -1.47 6.60
N ASN A 124 -11.06 -2.54 6.09
CA ASN A 124 -11.74 -3.65 5.43
C ASN A 124 -12.48 -3.25 4.15
N ASP A 125 -11.81 -3.43 3.01
CA ASP A 125 -12.37 -3.15 1.67
C ASP A 125 -13.65 -3.96 1.38
N LYS A 126 -13.84 -5.11 2.06
CA LYS A 126 -15.06 -5.93 1.97
C LYS A 126 -16.23 -5.46 2.84
N LYS A 127 -16.07 -4.44 3.69
CA LYS A 127 -17.23 -3.76 4.30
C LYS A 127 -17.29 -2.29 3.92
N HIS A 128 -16.28 -1.83 3.16
CA HIS A 128 -16.07 -0.44 2.77
C HIS A 128 -16.38 0.48 3.95
N ILE A 129 -15.62 0.32 5.04
CA ILE A 129 -15.74 1.16 6.23
C ILE A 129 -14.66 2.24 6.14
N ILE A 130 -15.06 3.50 6.23
CA ILE A 130 -14.16 4.65 6.12
C ILE A 130 -14.22 5.45 7.42
N ASN A 131 -13.06 5.63 8.06
CA ASN A 131 -12.90 6.47 9.23
C ASN A 131 -12.38 7.85 8.85
N TYR A 132 -12.99 8.87 9.45
CA TYR A 132 -12.66 10.27 9.28
C TYR A 132 -12.17 10.83 10.62
N TYR A 133 -10.99 11.43 10.61
CA TYR A 133 -10.32 11.96 11.78
C TYR A 133 -10.26 13.49 11.72
N GLN A 134 -10.05 14.15 12.86
CA GLN A 134 -9.64 15.56 12.88
C GLN A 134 -8.24 15.72 12.28
N ASP A 135 -7.86 16.96 11.96
CA ASP A 135 -6.54 17.32 11.41
C ASP A 135 -5.35 16.83 12.24
N ASP A 136 -5.58 16.45 13.50
CA ASP A 136 -4.60 15.91 14.44
C ASP A 136 -4.40 14.38 14.35
N PHE A 137 -5.28 13.68 13.61
CA PHE A 137 -5.33 12.22 13.44
C PHE A 137 -5.40 11.38 14.72
N LYS A 138 -5.68 11.99 15.86
CA LYS A 138 -5.88 11.28 17.13
C LYS A 138 -7.36 11.11 17.44
N THR A 139 -8.15 12.07 17.00
CA THR A 139 -9.57 12.10 17.28
C THR A 139 -10.37 11.61 16.08
N LEU A 140 -10.93 10.41 16.19
CA LEU A 140 -11.94 9.90 15.24
C LEU A 140 -13.20 10.77 15.35
N ILE A 141 -13.62 11.40 14.26
CA ILE A 141 -14.85 12.20 14.21
C ILE A 141 -16.04 11.31 13.89
N TYR A 142 -15.93 10.53 12.81
CA TYR A 142 -16.99 9.61 12.42
C TYR A 142 -16.48 8.47 11.52
N THR A 143 -17.27 7.40 11.48
CA THR A 143 -17.07 6.23 10.64
C THR A 143 -18.27 6.06 9.71
N ASN A 144 -18.02 5.93 8.41
CA ASN A 144 -19.01 5.60 7.40
C ASN A 144 -18.91 4.13 7.00
N GLU A 145 -20.03 3.43 6.93
CA GLU A 145 -20.15 2.09 6.38
C GLU A 145 -21.01 2.15 5.12
N TYR A 146 -20.54 1.50 4.04
CA TYR A 146 -21.22 1.52 2.75
C TYR A 146 -21.65 0.12 2.31
N ASN A 147 -22.77 0.05 1.59
CA ASN A 147 -23.19 -1.18 0.93
C ASN A 147 -22.21 -1.52 -0.21
N LEU A 148 -21.58 -2.69 -0.15
CA LEU A 148 -20.60 -3.13 -1.14
C LEU A 148 -21.10 -3.18 -2.59
N LYS A 149 -22.37 -3.53 -2.78
CA LYS A 149 -22.92 -3.71 -4.14
C LYS A 149 -23.27 -2.38 -4.77
N THR A 150 -23.75 -1.43 -3.97
CA THR A 150 -24.28 -0.16 -4.48
C THR A 150 -23.39 1.04 -4.20
N GLY A 151 -22.36 0.90 -3.35
CA GLY A 151 -21.51 2.01 -2.89
C GLY A 151 -22.25 3.04 -2.04
N LYS A 152 -23.47 2.75 -1.59
CA LYS A 152 -24.32 3.72 -0.87
C LYS A 152 -24.07 3.65 0.62
N LEU A 153 -24.01 4.81 1.28
CA LEU A 153 -23.88 4.91 2.72
C LEU A 153 -25.05 4.19 3.39
N ILE A 154 -24.75 3.28 4.32
CA ILE A 154 -25.76 2.53 5.10
C ILE A 154 -25.72 2.89 6.58
N LYS A 155 -24.57 3.32 7.09
CA LYS A 155 -24.41 3.74 8.48
C LYS A 155 -23.35 4.84 8.60
N ASN A 156 -23.64 5.84 9.41
CA ASN A 156 -22.66 6.83 9.89
C ASN A 156 -22.63 6.75 11.43
N THR A 157 -21.46 6.56 12.00
CA THR A 157 -21.23 6.51 13.46
C THR A 157 -20.42 7.72 13.85
N GLN A 158 -20.94 8.58 14.72
CA GLN A 158 -20.30 9.83 15.13
C GLN A 158 -19.78 9.69 16.56
N CYS A 159 -18.55 10.16 16.75
CA CYS A 159 -17.80 9.99 17.98
C CYS A 159 -17.46 11.34 18.62
N ASN A 160 -17.45 11.35 19.94
CA ASN A 160 -16.90 12.43 20.75
C ASN A 160 -15.37 12.45 20.60
N PRO A 161 -14.70 13.55 21.01
CA PRO A 161 -13.25 13.63 20.95
C PRO A 161 -12.49 12.54 21.71
N ASP A 162 -13.11 11.95 22.74
CA ASP A 162 -12.58 10.84 23.52
C ASP A 162 -12.80 9.45 22.86
N GLY A 163 -13.40 9.42 21.68
CA GLY A 163 -13.69 8.21 20.91
C GLY A 163 -15.01 7.53 21.26
N THR A 164 -15.77 8.02 22.26
CA THR A 164 -17.08 7.46 22.61
C THR A 164 -18.12 7.79 21.52
N VAL A 165 -18.95 6.81 21.16
CA VAL A 165 -20.03 7.03 20.18
C VAL A 165 -21.16 7.81 20.84
N PHE A 166 -21.55 8.94 20.26
CA PHE A 166 -22.73 9.71 20.73
C PHE A 166 -23.93 9.58 19.79
N ASN A 167 -23.71 9.18 18.54
CA ASN A 167 -24.78 9.11 17.54
C ASN A 167 -24.50 8.09 16.44
N GLU A 168 -25.52 7.34 16.05
CA GLU A 168 -25.51 6.44 14.90
C GLU A 168 -26.69 6.74 13.99
N ILE A 169 -26.43 6.97 12.71
CA ILE A 169 -27.43 7.25 11.69
C ILE A 169 -27.43 6.09 10.70
N TYR A 170 -28.59 5.48 10.48
CA TYR A 170 -28.80 4.38 9.53
C TYR A 170 -29.57 4.90 8.32
N TYR A 171 -29.20 4.46 7.13
CA TYR A 171 -29.75 4.97 5.87
C TYR A 171 -30.51 3.89 5.09
N ASN A 172 -31.55 4.32 4.38
CA ASN A 172 -32.26 3.51 3.40
C ASN A 172 -31.46 3.42 2.08
N PRO A 173 -31.76 2.44 1.21
CA PRO A 173 -31.10 2.34 -0.11
C PRO A 173 -31.27 3.56 -1.03
N ASN A 174 -32.24 4.43 -0.77
CA ASN A 174 -32.45 5.69 -1.49
C ASN A 174 -31.65 6.87 -0.89
N GLY A 175 -30.89 6.64 0.19
CA GLY A 175 -30.08 7.65 0.88
C GLY A 175 -30.83 8.43 1.97
N SER A 176 -32.14 8.22 2.17
CA SER A 176 -32.85 8.87 3.28
C SER A 176 -32.47 8.26 4.63
N ILE A 177 -32.55 9.05 5.69
CA ILE A 177 -32.35 8.55 7.05
C ILE A 177 -33.47 7.54 7.36
N LYS A 178 -33.07 6.32 7.70
CA LYS A 178 -33.94 5.25 8.17
C LYS A 178 -34.24 5.40 9.65
N THR A 179 -33.20 5.55 10.47
CA THR A 179 -33.32 5.75 11.91
C THR A 179 -32.04 6.33 12.49
N THR A 180 -32.15 6.94 13.66
CA THR A 180 -31.03 7.50 14.42
C THR A 180 -31.03 6.94 15.83
N LYS A 181 -29.88 6.53 16.35
CA LYS A 181 -29.68 6.07 17.73
C LYS A 181 -28.68 6.98 18.43
N LYS A 182 -29.12 7.63 19.50
CA LYS A 182 -28.28 8.47 20.37
C LYS A 182 -27.89 7.68 21.61
N TYR A 183 -26.70 7.98 22.14
CA TYR A 183 -26.12 7.34 23.32
C TYR A 183 -25.86 8.35 24.42
#